data_AF-A0AAW1XSR5-F1
#
_entry.id   AF-A0AAW1XSR5-F1
#
_cell.length_a   1.000
_cell.length_b   1.000
_cell.length_c   1.000
_cell.angle_alpha   90.00
_cell.angle_beta   90.00
_cell.angle_gamma   90.00
#
_symmetry.space_group_name_H-M   'P 1'
#
loop_
_entity.id
_entity.type
_entity.pdbx_description
1 polymer ?
#
loop_
_entity_poly.entity_id
_entity_poly.type
_entity_poly.pdbx_seq_one_letter_code
_entity_poly.pdbx_strand_id
1 'polypeptide(L)'
;MESREEGLLLLEPVSPTAQYMNSSVLSLAILAVLELQVPFNHSLTLPLLKQLFLPINPRFSSIMVEDVDGKNKLWKRVEVKLEDHIHVPVFPSEMSLESYDNYLDEYITKIAAETFPQCRPLWEVHFFKYPTSQAAEHIIFKIHHAIGDGYSLMGALLSCLQNAHNPSLPITFPSLKGSNSETGGLLPRVFEFVPEVLSSVFYTAWDFSSSIFKGSGVEDDRTPIRSGIDGVEFRPMSVSTLTLSIEEMKLIKNKLGVTINDVLAGTIFLGTRMYMQEMNNEKSSNQNCTALVLLNTRLAESYKSVQEMLVEMNKSWGNQFGFLPVSVPKSNELSKPLDFVWEAHNIIKRHRSSSAWYLTSRLWDILKKLRGPEAGARHIHSTLKNSSMAITNMIGPIEQMALANHPIEGIYFMVVGSPQSLIISAMSYMGKLRIVLGAEKGYINSNKLKACMKDAFQMITDTVN
;
A
#
# COMPACT_ATOMS: atom_id res chain seq x y z
N MET A 1 -42.75 5.43 9.73
CA MET A 1 -41.96 4.64 8.75
C MET A 1 -41.52 5.55 7.61
N GLU A 2 -42.44 6.33 7.02
CA GLU A 2 -42.14 7.35 5.99
C GLU A 2 -41.00 8.32 6.35
N SER A 3 -40.98 8.91 7.54
CA SER A 3 -39.92 9.86 7.93
C SER A 3 -38.51 9.25 8.05
N ARG A 4 -38.42 7.93 8.28
CA ARG A 4 -37.14 7.21 8.33
C ARG A 4 -36.67 6.84 6.92
N GLU A 5 -37.60 6.52 6.02
CA GLU A 5 -37.32 6.26 4.61
C GLU A 5 -36.89 7.54 3.88
N GLU A 6 -37.58 8.66 4.11
CA GLU A 6 -37.20 9.98 3.56
C GLU A 6 -35.81 10.42 4.03
N GLY A 7 -35.46 10.16 5.29
CA GLY A 7 -34.13 10.48 5.85
C GLY A 7 -32.99 9.61 5.30
N LEU A 8 -33.28 8.39 4.82
CA LEU A 8 -32.30 7.49 4.21
C LEU A 8 -32.08 7.79 2.72
N LEU A 9 -33.11 8.28 2.02
CA LEU A 9 -33.03 8.66 0.59
C LEU A 9 -32.07 9.84 0.32
N LEU A 10 -31.75 10.64 1.34
CA LEU A 10 -30.82 11.77 1.25
C LEU A 10 -29.34 11.39 1.52
N LEU A 11 -29.07 10.14 1.90
CA LEU A 11 -27.70 9.71 2.21
C LEU A 11 -26.91 9.28 0.98
N GLU A 12 -25.61 9.56 0.98
CA GLU A 12 -24.73 9.14 -0.10
C GLU A 12 -24.49 7.62 -0.06
N PRO A 13 -24.55 6.92 -1.21
CA PRO A 13 -24.27 5.49 -1.24
C PRO A 13 -22.77 5.22 -1.02
N VAL A 14 -22.46 4.16 -0.27
CA VAL A 14 -21.09 3.64 -0.16
C VAL A 14 -20.70 3.03 -1.50
N SER A 15 -19.53 3.37 -2.02
CA SER A 15 -19.05 2.82 -3.30
C SER A 15 -18.90 1.29 -3.22
N PRO A 16 -19.07 0.55 -4.32
CA PRO A 16 -18.97 -0.91 -4.29
C PRO A 16 -17.66 -1.42 -3.67
N THR A 17 -16.51 -0.88 -4.08
CA THR A 17 -15.21 -1.29 -3.52
C THR A 17 -15.14 -1.04 -2.01
N ALA A 18 -15.66 0.10 -1.52
CA ALA A 18 -15.71 0.37 -0.09
C ALA A 18 -16.63 -0.61 0.67
N GLN A 19 -17.73 -1.05 0.05
CA GLN A 19 -18.57 -2.11 0.63
C GLN A 19 -17.84 -3.47 0.67
N TYR A 20 -17.06 -3.81 -0.36
CA TYR A 20 -16.31 -5.07 -0.39
C TYR A 20 -15.26 -5.11 0.73
N MET A 21 -14.57 -3.99 0.93
CA MET A 21 -13.53 -3.82 1.94
C MET A 21 -14.08 -3.71 3.36
N ASN A 22 -15.39 -3.52 3.55
CA ASN A 22 -16.06 -3.56 4.85
C ASN A 22 -17.14 -4.65 4.85
N SER A 23 -16.72 -5.90 4.64
CA SER A 23 -17.59 -7.07 4.65
C SER A 23 -17.18 -8.07 5.74
N SER A 24 -18.02 -9.06 6.01
CA SER A 24 -17.70 -10.17 6.92
C SER A 24 -16.53 -11.04 6.44
N VAL A 25 -16.20 -10.98 5.13
CA VAL A 25 -15.16 -11.81 4.50
C VAL A 25 -13.86 -11.03 4.31
N LEU A 26 -13.92 -9.70 4.16
CA LEU A 26 -12.75 -8.88 3.90
C LEU A 26 -12.89 -7.54 4.64
N SER A 27 -11.94 -7.29 5.53
CA SER A 27 -11.76 -6.01 6.22
C SER A 27 -10.29 -5.63 6.19
N LEU A 28 -9.99 -4.54 5.49
CA LEU A 28 -8.63 -4.03 5.35
C LEU A 28 -8.49 -2.69 6.08
N ALA A 29 -7.35 -2.48 6.72
CA ALA A 29 -6.96 -1.18 7.25
C ALA A 29 -5.55 -0.81 6.79
N ILE A 30 -5.26 0.48 6.82
CA ILE A 30 -3.94 1.05 6.57
C ILE A 30 -3.43 1.58 7.91
N LEU A 31 -2.24 1.15 8.31
CA LEU A 31 -1.48 1.81 9.36
C LEU A 31 -0.49 2.75 8.68
N ALA A 32 -0.60 4.05 8.92
CA ALA A 32 0.39 5.04 8.52
C ALA A 32 1.10 5.55 9.77
N VAL A 33 2.43 5.51 9.77
CA VAL A 33 3.27 5.84 10.93
C VAL A 33 4.10 7.06 10.61
N LEU A 34 4.02 8.05 11.49
CA LEU A 34 4.90 9.22 11.52
C LEU A 34 5.91 9.04 12.66
N GLU A 35 7.19 9.05 12.31
CA GLU A 35 8.32 9.04 13.25
C GLU A 35 8.72 10.49 13.54
N LEU A 36 8.49 10.98 14.75
CA LEU A 36 8.82 12.37 15.13
C LEU A 36 10.22 12.49 15.71
N GLN A 37 10.93 13.56 15.34
CA GLN A 37 12.25 13.88 15.89
C GLN A 37 12.21 14.33 17.35
N VAL A 38 11.07 14.88 17.78
CA VAL A 38 10.86 15.42 19.13
C VAL A 38 9.53 14.91 19.68
N PRO A 39 9.37 14.79 21.02
CA PRO A 39 8.09 14.44 21.63
C PRO A 39 6.97 15.38 21.18
N PHE A 40 5.79 14.83 20.97
CA PHE A 40 4.65 15.56 20.44
C PHE A 40 3.95 16.36 21.55
N ASN A 41 3.57 17.60 21.25
CA ASN A 41 2.70 18.37 22.14
C ASN A 41 1.24 17.89 22.03
N HIS A 42 0.85 16.95 22.89
CA HIS A 42 -0.51 16.38 22.93
C HIS A 42 -1.65 17.39 23.16
N SER A 43 -1.38 18.61 23.67
CA SER A 43 -2.41 19.66 23.75
C SER A 43 -2.93 20.08 22.38
N LEU A 44 -2.16 19.84 21.32
CA LEU A 44 -2.52 20.15 19.94
C LEU A 44 -3.36 19.05 19.27
N THR A 45 -3.47 17.86 19.86
CA THR A 45 -4.15 16.71 19.23
C THR A 45 -5.58 17.03 18.84
N LEU A 46 -6.40 17.51 19.79
CA LEU A 46 -7.81 17.82 19.53
C LEU A 46 -7.99 18.96 18.52
N PRO A 47 -7.28 20.12 18.64
CA PRO A 47 -7.31 21.15 17.61
C PRO A 47 -6.96 20.66 16.21
N LEU A 48 -5.87 19.89 16.05
CA LEU A 48 -5.43 19.41 14.74
C LEU A 48 -6.44 18.44 14.13
N LEU A 49 -7.02 17.54 14.92
CA LEU A 49 -8.05 16.64 14.42
C LEU A 49 -9.31 17.39 13.97
N LYS A 50 -9.77 18.38 14.76
CA LYS A 50 -10.98 19.17 14.42
C LYS A 50 -10.78 20.08 13.22
N GLN A 51 -9.63 20.74 13.14
CA GLN A 51 -9.40 21.83 12.18
C GLN A 51 -8.70 21.37 10.89
N LEU A 52 -7.88 20.32 10.96
CA LEU A 52 -7.10 19.84 9.81
C LEU A 52 -7.60 18.49 9.32
N PHE A 53 -7.76 17.48 10.18
CA PHE A 53 -8.02 16.11 9.73
C PHE A 53 -9.48 15.86 9.32
N LEU A 54 -10.44 16.13 10.21
CA LEU A 54 -11.86 15.91 9.94
C LEU A 54 -12.39 16.65 8.70
N PRO A 55 -11.98 17.92 8.43
CA PRO A 55 -12.48 18.66 7.27
C PRO A 55 -12.00 18.15 5.90
N ILE A 56 -10.98 17.28 5.84
CA ILE A 56 -10.43 16.78 4.57
C ILE A 56 -11.49 16.07 3.74
N ASN A 57 -12.31 15.25 4.40
CA ASN A 57 -13.36 14.50 3.72
C ASN A 57 -14.52 14.19 4.68
N PRO A 58 -15.79 14.32 4.24
CA PRO A 58 -16.96 13.99 5.06
C PRO A 58 -16.95 12.57 5.63
N ARG A 59 -16.27 11.62 4.98
CA ARG A 59 -16.16 10.23 5.46
C ARG A 59 -15.42 10.09 6.78
N PHE A 60 -14.53 11.01 7.13
CA PHE A 60 -13.90 11.02 8.47
C PHE A 60 -14.89 11.38 9.58
N SER A 61 -16.05 11.94 9.24
CA SER A 61 -17.16 12.21 10.15
C SER A 61 -18.40 11.38 9.84
N SER A 62 -18.25 10.22 9.20
CA SER A 62 -19.38 9.38 8.79
C SER A 62 -19.22 7.92 9.21
N ILE A 63 -20.36 7.27 9.43
CA ILE A 63 -20.48 5.82 9.65
C ILE A 63 -21.21 5.17 8.48
N MET A 64 -21.05 3.86 8.33
CA MET A 64 -21.84 3.08 7.39
C MET A 64 -23.13 2.60 8.05
N VAL A 65 -24.27 2.84 7.40
CA VAL A 65 -25.59 2.31 7.80
C VAL A 65 -26.20 1.53 6.65
N GLU A 66 -27.07 0.57 6.95
CA GLU A 66 -27.79 -0.19 5.92
C GLU A 66 -28.97 0.63 5.35
N ASP A 67 -29.27 0.42 4.07
CA ASP A 67 -30.49 0.92 3.44
C ASP A 67 -31.74 0.14 3.91
N VAL A 68 -32.92 0.59 3.48
CA VAL A 68 -34.22 0.03 3.93
C VAL A 68 -34.33 -1.47 3.64
N ASP A 69 -33.74 -1.91 2.52
CA ASP A 69 -33.76 -3.31 2.07
C ASP A 69 -32.61 -4.16 2.65
N GLY A 70 -31.68 -3.56 3.40
CA GLY A 70 -30.49 -4.21 3.95
C GLY A 70 -29.48 -4.67 2.89
N LYS A 71 -29.61 -4.20 1.64
CA LYS A 71 -28.82 -4.67 0.49
C LYS A 71 -27.64 -3.77 0.17
N ASN A 72 -27.73 -2.47 0.50
CA ASN A 72 -26.65 -1.52 0.28
C ASN A 72 -26.29 -0.82 1.58
N LYS A 73 -25.05 -0.30 1.62
CA LYS A 73 -24.58 0.58 2.69
C LYS A 73 -24.61 2.03 2.22
N LEU A 74 -25.00 2.93 3.12
CA LEU A 74 -25.06 4.37 2.95
C LEU A 74 -24.12 5.05 3.96
N TRP A 75 -23.53 6.18 3.58
CA TRP A 75 -22.75 7.02 4.49
C TRP A 75 -23.69 7.93 5.28
N LYS A 76 -23.63 7.84 6.60
CA LYS A 76 -24.36 8.74 7.51
C LYS A 76 -23.37 9.58 8.30
N ARG A 77 -23.46 10.91 8.15
CA ARG A 77 -22.67 11.84 8.95
C ARG A 77 -23.07 11.77 10.43
N VAL A 78 -22.10 11.81 11.32
CA VAL A 78 -22.27 11.78 12.78
C VAL A 78 -21.40 12.84 13.43
N GLU A 79 -21.76 13.22 14.66
CA GLU A 79 -20.86 13.98 15.52
C GLU A 79 -19.74 13.06 16.01
N VAL A 80 -18.49 13.49 15.83
CA VAL A 80 -17.32 12.69 16.18
C VAL A 80 -16.85 13.05 17.59
N LYS A 81 -16.95 12.09 18.50
CA LYS A 81 -16.36 12.19 19.84
C LYS A 81 -14.88 11.79 19.78
N LEU A 82 -14.00 12.76 19.56
CA LEU A 82 -12.58 12.53 19.25
C LEU A 82 -11.82 11.71 20.30
N GLU A 83 -12.21 11.81 21.57
CA GLU A 83 -11.57 11.07 22.66
C GLU A 83 -11.72 9.55 22.49
N ASP A 84 -12.78 9.10 21.82
CA ASP A 84 -13.02 7.69 21.52
C ASP A 84 -12.12 7.15 20.39
N HIS A 85 -11.39 8.03 19.68
CA HIS A 85 -10.50 7.70 18.56
C HIS A 85 -9.02 7.90 18.89
N ILE A 86 -8.69 8.46 20.06
CA ILE A 86 -7.31 8.77 20.47
C ILE A 86 -6.86 7.73 21.49
N HIS A 87 -5.74 7.06 21.18
CA HIS A 87 -5.18 6.02 22.04
C HIS A 87 -3.75 6.36 22.43
N VAL A 88 -3.44 6.26 23.72
CA VAL A 88 -2.08 6.47 24.25
C VAL A 88 -1.73 5.26 25.13
N PRO A 89 -1.08 4.21 24.58
CA PRO A 89 -0.67 3.07 25.37
C PRO A 89 0.34 3.45 26.46
N VAL A 90 0.34 2.68 27.54
CA VAL A 90 1.23 2.88 28.69
C VAL A 90 2.12 1.65 28.83
N PHE A 91 3.42 1.88 28.78
CA PHE A 91 4.49 0.91 28.97
C PHE A 91 5.39 1.34 30.16
N PRO A 92 6.18 0.41 30.72
CA PRO A 92 7.15 0.72 31.76
C PRO A 92 8.12 1.83 31.35
N SER A 93 8.44 2.74 32.27
CA SER A 93 9.41 3.81 32.06
C SER A 93 10.86 3.33 32.21
N GLU A 94 11.82 4.15 31.78
CA GLU A 94 13.27 3.93 31.96
C GLU A 94 13.83 2.64 31.33
N MET A 95 13.18 2.14 30.27
CA MET A 95 13.67 1.01 29.50
C MET A 95 14.71 1.41 28.45
N SER A 96 15.46 0.43 27.93
CA SER A 96 16.38 0.64 26.80
C SER A 96 15.62 0.97 25.51
N LEU A 97 16.28 1.63 24.55
CA LEU A 97 15.70 1.90 23.23
C LEU A 97 15.25 0.60 22.52
N GLU A 98 16.07 -0.46 22.60
CA GLU A 98 15.74 -1.78 22.05
C GLU A 98 14.47 -2.37 22.68
N SER A 99 14.26 -2.16 23.99
CA SER A 99 13.03 -2.60 24.65
C SER A 99 11.81 -1.83 24.12
N TYR A 100 11.95 -0.53 23.88
CA TYR A 100 10.87 0.27 23.29
C TYR A 100 10.64 -0.02 21.80
N ASP A 101 11.68 -0.39 21.03
CA ASP A 101 11.51 -0.92 19.67
C ASP A 101 10.61 -2.16 19.70
N ASN A 102 10.89 -3.11 20.62
CA ASN A 102 10.07 -4.32 20.79
C ASN A 102 8.64 -4.00 21.25
N TYR A 103 8.46 -3.06 22.19
CA TYR A 103 7.11 -2.64 22.62
C TYR A 103 6.32 -1.97 21.48
N LEU A 104 6.98 -1.18 20.63
CA LEU A 104 6.35 -0.59 19.46
C LEU A 104 5.91 -1.68 18.48
N ASP A 105 6.77 -2.66 18.19
CA ASP A 105 6.46 -3.78 17.30
C ASP A 105 5.28 -4.60 17.82
N GLU A 106 5.27 -4.95 19.11
CA GLU A 106 4.16 -5.65 19.75
C GLU A 106 2.86 -4.83 19.72
N TYR A 107 2.97 -3.53 19.93
CA TYR A 107 1.82 -2.64 19.88
C TYR A 107 1.23 -2.54 18.47
N ILE A 108 2.08 -2.40 17.44
CA ILE A 108 1.66 -2.42 16.03
C ILE A 108 1.01 -3.77 15.69
N THR A 109 1.61 -4.89 16.11
CA THR A 109 1.02 -6.23 15.94
C THR A 109 -0.38 -6.30 16.55
N LYS A 110 -0.55 -5.75 17.76
CA LYS A 110 -1.84 -5.75 18.47
C LYS A 110 -2.89 -4.94 17.72
N ILE A 111 -2.61 -3.67 17.42
CA ILE A 111 -3.61 -2.80 16.77
C ILE A 111 -3.91 -3.23 15.33
N ALA A 112 -2.98 -3.92 14.65
CA ALA A 112 -3.19 -4.50 13.33
C ALA A 112 -4.25 -5.61 13.33
N ALA A 113 -4.39 -6.35 14.43
CA ALA A 113 -5.36 -7.44 14.59
C ALA A 113 -6.73 -6.98 15.11
N GLU A 114 -6.82 -5.76 15.66
CA GLU A 114 -8.05 -5.21 16.22
C GLU A 114 -9.00 -4.71 15.12
N THR A 115 -10.28 -5.05 15.21
CA THR A 115 -11.31 -4.58 14.28
C THR A 115 -11.90 -3.24 14.75
N PHE A 116 -12.39 -2.44 13.80
CA PHE A 116 -13.03 -1.16 14.14
C PHE A 116 -14.44 -1.36 14.71
N PRO A 117 -14.82 -0.56 15.73
CA PRO A 117 -16.23 -0.44 16.13
C PRO A 117 -17.08 0.13 15.00
N GLN A 118 -18.15 -0.58 14.61
CA GLN A 118 -19.01 -0.17 13.48
C GLN A 118 -19.88 1.08 13.77
N CYS A 119 -20.01 1.47 15.04
CA CYS A 119 -20.82 2.61 15.46
C CYS A 119 -20.06 3.95 15.44
N ARG A 120 -18.82 3.98 14.96
CA ARG A 120 -17.94 5.16 14.94
C ARG A 120 -17.29 5.30 13.56
N PRO A 121 -16.84 6.51 13.17
CA PRO A 121 -16.01 6.67 11.98
C PRO A 121 -14.80 5.73 12.02
N LEU A 122 -14.48 5.11 10.88
CA LEU A 122 -13.55 3.98 10.83
C LEU A 122 -12.07 4.41 10.78
N TRP A 123 -11.64 5.19 11.77
CA TRP A 123 -10.26 5.64 11.92
C TRP A 123 -9.90 5.82 13.40
N GLU A 124 -8.63 5.61 13.75
CA GLU A 124 -8.06 5.74 15.09
C GLU A 124 -6.67 6.39 14.97
N VAL A 125 -6.25 7.13 16.00
CA VAL A 125 -4.92 7.72 16.13
C VAL A 125 -4.28 7.24 17.42
N HIS A 126 -3.09 6.64 17.30
CA HIS A 126 -2.36 6.10 18.44
C HIS A 126 -1.04 6.85 18.62
N PHE A 127 -0.74 7.23 19.86
CA PHE A 127 0.49 7.93 20.22
C PHE A 127 1.40 7.03 21.05
N PHE A 128 2.48 6.54 20.44
CA PHE A 128 3.52 5.82 21.14
C PHE A 128 4.59 6.82 21.62
N LYS A 129 4.37 7.35 22.84
CA LYS A 129 5.15 8.44 23.46
C LYS A 129 6.56 8.06 23.94
N TYR A 130 7.02 6.83 23.67
CA TYR A 130 8.30 6.33 24.17
C TYR A 130 9.34 6.38 23.04
N PRO A 131 10.58 6.80 23.34
CA PRO A 131 11.63 6.92 22.33
C PRO A 131 12.09 5.53 21.88
N THR A 132 12.29 5.38 20.58
CA THR A 132 12.81 4.16 19.94
C THR A 132 14.15 4.44 19.28
N SER A 133 14.71 3.44 18.61
CA SER A 133 15.93 3.63 17.80
C SER A 133 15.73 4.59 16.61
N GLN A 134 14.49 4.82 16.18
CA GLN A 134 14.17 5.62 14.98
C GLN A 134 13.61 7.01 15.29
N ALA A 135 12.88 7.17 16.40
CA ALA A 135 12.15 8.41 16.68
C ALA A 135 11.98 8.67 18.18
N ALA A 136 11.74 9.93 18.54
CA ALA A 136 11.40 10.33 19.91
C ALA A 136 9.97 9.92 20.28
N GLU A 137 9.05 9.94 19.31
CA GLU A 137 7.65 9.56 19.47
C GLU A 137 7.08 9.10 18.11
N HIS A 138 6.09 8.20 18.13
CA HIS A 138 5.43 7.72 16.92
C HIS A 138 3.93 8.05 16.97
N ILE A 139 3.42 8.60 15.87
CA ILE A 139 1.98 8.76 15.65
C ILE A 139 1.54 7.74 14.62
N ILE A 140 0.63 6.85 15.00
CA ILE A 140 0.11 5.79 14.13
C ILE A 140 -1.35 6.10 13.81
N PHE A 141 -1.63 6.38 12.54
CA PHE A 141 -2.98 6.49 12.01
C PHE A 141 -3.43 5.13 11.51
N LYS A 142 -4.45 4.56 12.15
CA LYS A 142 -5.11 3.35 11.68
C LYS A 142 -6.40 3.77 10.99
N ILE A 143 -6.52 3.53 9.69
CA ILE A 143 -7.65 4.00 8.89
C ILE A 143 -8.20 2.85 8.05
N HIS A 144 -9.51 2.62 8.12
CA HIS A 144 -10.14 1.54 7.36
C HIS A 144 -10.16 1.83 5.85
N HIS A 145 -9.83 0.83 5.05
CA HIS A 145 -9.65 0.96 3.60
C HIS A 145 -10.96 1.27 2.84
N ALA A 146 -12.11 1.16 3.51
CA ALA A 146 -13.39 1.58 2.96
C ALA A 146 -13.58 3.11 2.91
N ILE A 147 -12.78 3.88 3.66
CA ILE A 147 -12.81 5.35 3.60
C ILE A 147 -12.17 5.83 2.30
N GLY A 148 -11.04 5.24 1.92
CA GLY A 148 -10.27 5.54 0.71
C GLY A 148 -9.14 4.53 0.49
N ASP A 149 -8.51 4.57 -0.68
CA ASP A 149 -7.27 3.80 -0.93
C ASP A 149 -6.04 4.49 -0.32
N GLY A 150 -4.89 3.82 -0.41
CA GLY A 150 -3.62 4.37 0.09
C GLY A 150 -3.28 5.74 -0.50
N TYR A 151 -3.63 6.02 -1.76
CA TYR A 151 -3.43 7.33 -2.37
C TYR A 151 -4.29 8.41 -1.70
N SER A 152 -5.60 8.19 -1.58
CA SER A 152 -6.52 9.13 -0.91
C SER A 152 -6.16 9.35 0.56
N LEU A 153 -5.84 8.27 1.28
CA LEU A 153 -5.58 8.34 2.72
C LEU A 153 -4.22 8.95 3.02
N MET A 154 -3.17 8.59 2.28
CA MET A 154 -1.87 9.23 2.46
C MET A 154 -1.92 10.69 2.01
N GLY A 155 -2.60 11.02 0.91
CA GLY A 155 -2.75 12.42 0.51
C GLY A 155 -3.51 13.26 1.56
N ALA A 156 -4.51 12.68 2.23
CA ALA A 156 -5.15 13.29 3.38
C ALA A 156 -4.15 13.54 4.52
N LEU A 157 -3.37 12.53 4.91
CA LEU A 157 -2.36 12.68 5.96
C LEU A 157 -1.31 13.73 5.61
N LEU A 158 -0.76 13.68 4.39
CA LEU A 158 0.22 14.65 3.92
C LEU A 158 -0.33 16.08 3.86
N SER A 159 -1.65 16.25 3.64
CA SER A 159 -2.28 17.58 3.67
C SER A 159 -2.39 18.20 5.07
N CYS A 160 -2.28 17.39 6.13
CA CYS A 160 -2.19 17.90 7.50
C CYS A 160 -0.78 18.37 7.87
N LEU A 161 0.21 18.14 7.01
CA LEU A 161 1.61 18.41 7.27
C LEU A 161 2.07 19.66 6.52
N GLN A 162 3.12 20.28 7.03
CA GLN A 162 3.76 21.45 6.45
C GLN A 162 5.25 21.20 6.24
N ASN A 163 5.91 22.01 5.41
CA ASN A 163 7.37 21.97 5.32
C ASN A 163 7.99 22.36 6.67
N ALA A 164 8.95 21.56 7.15
CA ALA A 164 9.54 21.71 8.48
C ALA A 164 10.41 22.97 8.64
N HIS A 165 11.04 23.43 7.56
CA HIS A 165 11.91 24.60 7.57
C HIS A 165 11.13 25.90 7.33
N ASN A 166 10.17 25.87 6.40
CA ASN A 166 9.35 27.03 6.09
C ASN A 166 7.92 26.58 5.72
N PRO A 167 6.94 26.74 6.62
CA PRO A 167 5.55 26.31 6.39
C PRO A 167 4.86 26.96 5.18
N SER A 168 5.37 28.09 4.69
CA SER A 168 4.83 28.75 3.49
C SER A 168 5.28 28.10 2.18
N LEU A 169 6.29 27.23 2.21
CA LEU A 169 6.73 26.51 1.02
C LEU A 169 5.81 25.30 0.74
N PRO A 170 5.49 25.03 -0.54
CA PRO A 170 4.76 23.83 -0.89
C PRO A 170 5.59 22.59 -0.59
N ILE A 171 4.90 21.49 -0.31
CA ILE A 171 5.51 20.16 -0.20
C ILE A 171 5.45 19.52 -1.59
N THR A 172 6.59 19.03 -2.06
CA THR A 172 6.73 18.55 -3.44
C THR A 172 7.18 17.10 -3.52
N PHE A 173 6.92 16.50 -4.67
CA PHE A 173 7.30 15.14 -4.99
C PHE A 173 8.36 15.13 -6.10
N PRO A 174 9.17 14.07 -6.21
CA PRO A 174 10.14 13.94 -7.30
C PRO A 174 9.47 14.11 -8.68
N SER A 175 9.98 15.05 -9.49
CA SER A 175 9.44 15.25 -10.84
C SER A 175 9.77 14.04 -11.72
N LEU A 176 8.75 13.39 -12.28
CA LEU A 176 8.91 12.40 -13.34
C LEU A 176 9.13 13.13 -14.67
N LYS A 177 10.27 13.80 -14.87
CA LYS A 177 10.67 14.23 -16.21
C LYS A 177 11.03 12.98 -17.01
N GLY A 178 10.17 12.59 -17.95
CA GLY A 178 10.58 11.74 -19.07
C GLY A 178 11.74 12.43 -19.79
N SER A 179 12.72 11.66 -20.26
CA SER A 179 13.70 12.19 -21.21
C SER A 179 12.93 12.81 -22.38
N ASN A 180 13.04 14.13 -22.57
CA ASN A 180 12.57 14.78 -23.78
C ASN A 180 13.31 14.14 -24.96
N SER A 181 12.68 13.19 -25.66
CA SER A 181 13.05 12.92 -27.04
C SER A 181 12.55 14.10 -27.84
N GLU A 182 13.49 14.90 -28.35
CA GLU A 182 13.22 16.07 -29.16
C GLU A 182 12.25 15.74 -30.30
N THR A 183 11.24 16.60 -30.42
CA THR A 183 10.28 16.63 -31.51
C THR A 183 11.00 16.83 -32.84
N GLY A 184 11.06 15.78 -33.66
CA GLY A 184 11.51 15.85 -35.05
C GLY A 184 10.51 15.16 -35.99
N GLY A 185 9.81 15.95 -36.81
CA GLY A 185 9.27 15.56 -38.11
C GLY A 185 8.00 14.69 -38.14
N LEU A 186 6.86 15.33 -38.41
CA LEU A 186 5.62 14.69 -38.86
C LEU A 186 5.79 14.06 -40.25
N LEU A 187 5.70 12.73 -40.38
CA LEU A 187 5.16 12.00 -41.54
C LEU A 187 4.75 10.55 -41.12
N PRO A 188 3.64 9.98 -41.62
CA PRO A 188 2.99 8.82 -41.02
C PRO A 188 3.54 7.48 -41.55
N ARG A 189 4.13 6.64 -40.67
CA ARG A 189 4.42 5.23 -40.95
C ARG A 189 3.28 4.34 -40.46
N VAL A 190 2.36 4.02 -41.36
CA VAL A 190 1.18 3.15 -41.11
C VAL A 190 1.53 1.64 -41.11
N PHE A 191 2.80 1.24 -41.27
CA PHE A 191 3.16 -0.19 -41.43
C PHE A 191 4.19 -0.78 -40.44
N GLU A 192 4.44 -0.12 -39.30
CA GLU A 192 5.19 -0.71 -38.16
C GLU A 192 4.28 -1.05 -36.95
N PHE A 193 2.97 -0.84 -37.07
CA PHE A 193 2.01 -0.82 -35.95
C PHE A 193 1.39 -2.19 -35.58
N VAL A 194 1.73 -3.27 -36.29
CA VAL A 194 1.07 -4.57 -36.13
C VAL A 194 1.66 -5.42 -34.98
N PRO A 195 2.99 -5.48 -34.75
CA PRO A 195 3.54 -6.31 -33.66
C PRO A 195 3.26 -5.75 -32.26
N GLU A 196 3.35 -4.43 -32.07
CA GLU A 196 3.15 -3.80 -30.76
C GLU A 196 1.68 -3.85 -30.32
N VAL A 197 0.73 -3.62 -31.24
CA VAL A 197 -0.71 -3.73 -30.96
C VAL A 197 -1.12 -5.18 -30.70
N LEU A 198 -0.63 -6.14 -31.49
CA LEU A 198 -0.91 -7.56 -31.26
C LEU A 198 -0.31 -8.05 -29.94
N SER A 199 0.89 -7.58 -29.58
CA SER A 199 1.51 -7.90 -28.29
C SER A 199 0.72 -7.28 -27.13
N SER A 200 0.27 -6.03 -27.24
CA SER A 200 -0.58 -5.35 -26.24
C SER A 200 -1.92 -6.07 -26.03
N VAL A 201 -2.57 -6.52 -27.11
CA VAL A 201 -3.82 -7.30 -27.05
C VAL A 201 -3.58 -8.67 -26.40
N PHE A 202 -2.49 -9.36 -26.76
CA PHE A 202 -2.12 -10.65 -26.18
C PHE A 202 -1.78 -10.52 -24.69
N TYR A 203 -0.97 -9.53 -24.30
CA TYR A 203 -0.63 -9.26 -22.90
C TYR A 203 -1.86 -8.85 -22.09
N THR A 204 -2.75 -8.04 -22.67
CA THR A 204 -4.02 -7.68 -22.05
C THR A 204 -4.88 -8.92 -21.77
N ALA A 205 -4.99 -9.84 -22.74
CA ALA A 205 -5.74 -11.09 -22.56
C ALA A 205 -5.08 -12.03 -21.52
N TRP A 206 -3.75 -12.14 -21.53
CA TRP A 206 -2.98 -12.97 -20.58
C TRP A 206 -3.06 -12.43 -19.15
N ASP A 207 -2.88 -11.13 -18.94
CA ASP A 207 -2.93 -10.51 -17.61
C ASP A 207 -4.34 -10.54 -17.02
N PHE A 208 -5.35 -10.29 -17.88
CA PHE A 208 -6.76 -10.37 -17.50
C PHE A 208 -7.16 -11.80 -17.13
N SER A 209 -6.77 -12.79 -17.95
CA SER A 209 -7.05 -14.21 -17.67
C SER A 209 -6.33 -14.69 -16.40
N SER A 210 -5.06 -14.33 -16.21
CA SER A 210 -4.31 -14.65 -14.98
C SER A 210 -4.97 -14.08 -13.73
N SER A 211 -5.48 -12.85 -13.81
CA SER A 211 -6.24 -12.20 -12.72
C SER A 211 -7.54 -12.95 -12.40
N ILE A 212 -8.25 -13.44 -13.43
CA ILE A 212 -9.45 -14.27 -13.26
C ILE A 212 -9.11 -15.63 -12.63
N PHE A 213 -8.05 -16.30 -13.12
CA PHE A 213 -7.66 -17.63 -12.65
C PHE A 213 -7.26 -17.63 -11.18
N LYS A 214 -6.54 -16.59 -10.71
CA LYS A 214 -6.21 -16.45 -9.28
C LYS A 214 -7.44 -16.33 -8.40
N GLY A 215 -8.44 -15.55 -8.79
CA GLY A 215 -9.69 -15.47 -8.03
C GLY A 215 -10.63 -16.67 -8.21
N SER A 216 -10.30 -17.60 -9.11
CA SER A 216 -11.06 -18.82 -9.42
C SER A 216 -10.48 -20.10 -8.80
N GLY A 217 -9.47 -19.99 -7.93
CA GLY A 217 -8.94 -21.10 -7.12
C GLY A 217 -7.54 -21.62 -7.50
N VAL A 218 -6.81 -20.95 -8.40
CA VAL A 218 -5.41 -21.33 -8.70
C VAL A 218 -4.49 -20.80 -7.61
N GLU A 219 -4.28 -21.61 -6.58
CA GLU A 219 -3.38 -21.28 -5.47
C GLU A 219 -1.90 -21.39 -5.85
N ASP A 220 -1.09 -20.46 -5.35
CA ASP A 220 0.37 -20.63 -5.34
C ASP A 220 0.79 -21.80 -4.43
N ASP A 221 2.01 -22.30 -4.65
CA ASP A 221 2.59 -23.31 -3.78
C ASP A 221 2.67 -22.83 -2.33
N ARG A 222 2.63 -23.76 -1.37
CA ARG A 222 3.02 -23.44 0.00
C ARG A 222 4.53 -23.26 0.06
N THR A 223 4.97 -22.10 0.54
CA THR A 223 6.36 -21.68 0.55
C THR A 223 6.70 -21.05 1.91
N PRO A 224 7.98 -20.84 2.26
CA PRO A 224 8.36 -20.10 3.46
C PRO A 224 7.74 -18.69 3.62
N ILE A 225 7.14 -18.14 2.55
CA ILE A 225 6.45 -16.84 2.56
C ILE A 225 4.93 -16.94 2.40
N ARG A 226 4.38 -18.15 2.18
CA ARG A 226 2.95 -18.42 2.04
C ARG A 226 2.57 -19.70 2.78
N SER A 227 1.95 -19.57 3.94
CA SER A 227 1.48 -20.73 4.74
C SER A 227 0.32 -21.47 4.07
N GLY A 228 -0.53 -20.74 3.33
CA GLY A 228 -1.68 -21.30 2.62
C GLY A 228 -2.73 -21.91 3.56
N ILE A 229 -2.83 -21.37 4.77
CA ILE A 229 -3.86 -21.69 5.76
C ILE A 229 -4.99 -20.66 5.70
N ASP A 230 -6.18 -21.04 6.15
CA ASP A 230 -7.31 -20.12 6.25
C ASP A 230 -7.21 -19.21 7.48
N GLY A 231 -7.68 -17.97 7.33
CA GLY A 231 -7.76 -17.01 8.44
C GLY A 231 -6.42 -16.36 8.81
N VAL A 232 -5.46 -16.28 7.89
CA VAL A 232 -4.19 -15.56 8.10
C VAL A 232 -4.43 -14.09 8.45
N GLU A 233 -5.49 -13.49 7.89
CA GLU A 233 -5.93 -12.11 8.16
C GLU A 233 -6.29 -11.84 9.63
N PHE A 234 -6.58 -12.88 10.42
CA PHE A 234 -6.90 -12.78 11.85
C PHE A 234 -5.73 -13.16 12.76
N ARG A 235 -4.59 -13.57 12.18
CA ARG A 235 -3.41 -13.96 12.94
C ARG A 235 -2.53 -12.74 13.24
N PRO A 236 -1.75 -12.78 14.32
CA PRO A 236 -0.79 -11.73 14.60
C PRO A 236 0.21 -11.56 13.45
N MET A 237 0.46 -10.31 13.05
CA MET A 237 1.46 -9.95 12.06
C MET A 237 2.67 -9.34 12.75
N SER A 238 3.87 -9.78 12.38
CA SER A 238 5.12 -9.11 12.74
C SER A 238 5.46 -8.05 11.71
N VAL A 239 6.03 -6.94 12.16
CA VAL A 239 6.43 -5.83 11.29
C VAL A 239 7.94 -5.67 11.37
N SER A 240 8.57 -5.43 10.24
CA SER A 240 9.99 -5.06 10.21
C SER A 240 10.23 -4.03 9.12
N THR A 241 11.07 -3.03 9.40
CA THR A 241 11.38 -1.96 8.46
C THR A 241 12.82 -2.04 7.98
N LEU A 242 13.04 -1.73 6.70
CA LEU A 242 14.33 -1.59 6.04
C LEU A 242 14.38 -0.22 5.35
N THR A 243 15.54 0.41 5.32
CA THR A 243 15.74 1.70 4.64
C THR A 243 16.84 1.57 3.61
N LEU A 244 16.55 1.99 2.38
CA LEU A 244 17.48 2.01 1.26
C LEU A 244 17.69 3.44 0.77
N SER A 245 18.84 3.72 0.17
CA SER A 245 19.11 5.04 -0.44
C SER A 245 18.45 5.16 -1.81
N ILE A 246 17.65 6.21 -2.01
CA ILE A 246 17.12 6.51 -3.35
C ILE A 246 18.26 6.91 -4.31
N GLU A 247 19.37 7.45 -3.81
CA GLU A 247 20.50 7.82 -4.65
C GLU A 247 21.18 6.60 -5.25
N GLU A 248 21.42 5.55 -4.44
CA GLU A 248 21.95 4.28 -4.92
C GLU A 248 21.01 3.63 -5.95
N MET A 249 19.69 3.66 -5.68
CA MET A 249 18.70 3.20 -6.65
C MET A 249 18.73 3.99 -7.96
N LYS A 250 18.96 5.31 -7.91
CA LYS A 250 19.12 6.16 -9.10
C LYS A 250 20.38 5.81 -9.89
N LEU A 251 21.48 5.44 -9.22
CA LEU A 251 22.71 4.99 -9.89
C LEU A 251 22.46 3.69 -10.67
N ILE A 252 21.82 2.70 -10.05
CA ILE A 252 21.43 1.44 -10.70
C ILE A 252 20.49 1.71 -11.88
N LYS A 253 19.44 2.49 -11.63
CA LYS A 253 18.46 2.92 -12.64
C LYS A 253 19.17 3.49 -13.87
N ASN A 254 20.08 4.44 -13.68
CA ASN A 254 20.74 5.15 -14.77
C ASN A 254 21.72 4.24 -15.54
N LYS A 255 22.47 3.39 -14.85
CA LYS A 255 23.39 2.44 -15.49
C LYS A 255 22.67 1.36 -16.31
N LEU A 256 21.50 0.90 -15.85
CA LEU A 256 20.71 -0.12 -16.55
C LEU A 256 19.68 0.45 -17.54
N GLY A 257 19.39 1.76 -17.50
CA GLY A 257 18.35 2.37 -18.34
C GLY A 257 16.92 1.98 -17.95
N VAL A 258 16.69 1.64 -16.67
CA VAL A 258 15.39 1.17 -16.13
C VAL A 258 14.73 2.24 -15.25
N THR A 259 13.70 1.90 -14.47
CA THR A 259 13.04 2.78 -13.50
C THR A 259 13.35 2.38 -12.04
N ILE A 260 13.11 3.29 -11.08
CA ILE A 260 13.29 2.98 -9.64
C ILE A 260 12.36 1.84 -9.20
N ASN A 261 11.14 1.77 -9.75
CA ASN A 261 10.21 0.69 -9.46
C ASN A 261 10.74 -0.67 -9.94
N ASP A 262 11.49 -0.70 -11.04
CA ASP A 262 12.10 -1.92 -11.57
C ASP A 262 13.22 -2.41 -10.62
N VAL A 263 14.04 -1.48 -10.13
CA VAL A 263 15.09 -1.78 -9.13
C VAL A 263 14.47 -2.28 -7.81
N LEU A 264 13.40 -1.63 -7.34
CA LEU A 264 12.68 -2.04 -6.14
C LEU A 264 12.08 -3.44 -6.30
N ALA A 265 11.34 -3.68 -7.38
CA ALA A 265 10.73 -4.97 -7.64
C ALA A 265 11.77 -6.08 -7.79
N GLY A 266 12.86 -5.83 -8.53
CA GLY A 266 13.99 -6.77 -8.65
C GLY A 266 14.63 -7.09 -7.30
N THR A 267 14.81 -6.08 -6.44
CA THR A 267 15.31 -6.27 -5.06
C THR A 267 14.37 -7.15 -4.24
N ILE A 268 13.06 -6.88 -4.29
CA ILE A 268 12.04 -7.67 -3.58
C ILE A 268 12.01 -9.11 -4.08
N PHE A 269 12.07 -9.32 -5.40
CA PHE A 269 12.05 -10.65 -5.99
C PHE A 269 13.29 -11.46 -5.61
N LEU A 270 14.49 -10.87 -5.74
CA LEU A 270 15.73 -11.52 -5.36
C LEU A 270 15.77 -11.82 -3.85
N GLY A 271 15.47 -10.84 -3.00
CA GLY A 271 15.48 -11.00 -1.54
C GLY A 271 14.46 -12.03 -1.05
N THR A 272 13.30 -12.10 -1.69
CA THR A 272 12.31 -13.15 -1.43
C THR A 272 12.88 -14.54 -1.76
N ARG A 273 13.49 -14.69 -2.93
CA ARG A 273 14.05 -15.97 -3.36
C ARG A 273 15.19 -16.41 -2.46
N MET A 274 16.07 -15.49 -2.08
CA MET A 274 17.14 -15.75 -1.11
C MET A 274 16.57 -16.23 0.22
N TYR A 275 15.55 -15.56 0.77
CA TYR A 275 14.91 -16.00 2.02
C TYR A 275 14.29 -17.40 1.88
N MET A 276 13.57 -17.66 0.79
CA MET A 276 12.97 -18.97 0.56
C MET A 276 14.03 -20.09 0.42
N GLN A 277 15.19 -19.79 -0.18
CA GLN A 277 16.32 -20.71 -0.28
C GLN A 277 16.95 -20.96 1.10
N GLU A 278 17.18 -19.91 1.88
CA GLU A 278 17.73 -20.04 3.23
C GLU A 278 16.82 -20.87 4.16
N MET A 279 15.50 -20.77 3.99
CA MET A 279 14.55 -21.48 4.85
C MET A 279 14.30 -22.94 4.44
N ASN A 280 14.43 -23.32 3.16
CA ASN A 280 14.01 -24.63 2.65
C ASN A 280 14.96 -25.27 1.59
N ASN A 281 16.22 -24.83 1.50
CA ASN A 281 17.26 -25.31 0.58
C ASN A 281 16.84 -25.31 -0.90
N GLU A 282 16.66 -26.49 -1.52
CA GLU A 282 16.56 -26.66 -2.98
C GLU A 282 15.13 -26.67 -3.55
N LYS A 283 14.12 -27.05 -2.75
CA LYS A 283 12.74 -27.16 -3.27
C LYS A 283 12.14 -25.79 -3.62
N SER A 284 12.63 -24.72 -2.99
CA SER A 284 12.05 -23.38 -3.07
C SER A 284 12.45 -22.57 -4.31
N SER A 285 13.51 -22.98 -5.02
CA SER A 285 13.96 -22.31 -6.25
C SER A 285 12.92 -22.40 -7.37
N ASN A 286 12.16 -23.51 -7.42
CA ASN A 286 11.20 -23.80 -8.49
C ASN A 286 9.73 -23.54 -8.14
N GLN A 287 9.43 -23.17 -6.89
CA GLN A 287 8.05 -22.94 -6.44
C GLN A 287 7.45 -21.70 -7.10
N ASN A 288 6.19 -21.83 -7.48
CA ASN A 288 5.39 -20.74 -8.04
C ASN A 288 5.07 -19.74 -6.93
N CYS A 289 5.43 -18.49 -7.19
CA CYS A 289 5.19 -17.38 -6.29
C CYS A 289 4.65 -16.22 -7.12
N THR A 290 3.45 -15.75 -6.78
CA THR A 290 2.79 -14.61 -7.41
C THR A 290 2.76 -13.45 -6.42
N ALA A 291 3.33 -12.32 -6.81
CA ALA A 291 3.19 -11.05 -6.14
C ALA A 291 2.00 -10.27 -6.74
N LEU A 292 1.08 -9.81 -5.90
CA LEU A 292 0.05 -8.86 -6.30
C LEU A 292 0.59 -7.45 -6.15
N VAL A 293 1.01 -6.84 -7.26
CA VAL A 293 1.47 -5.46 -7.28
C VAL A 293 0.27 -4.52 -7.36
N LEU A 294 0.16 -3.60 -6.40
CA LEU A 294 -0.93 -2.62 -6.37
C LEU A 294 -0.58 -1.43 -7.28
N LEU A 295 -1.54 -1.06 -8.12
CA LEU A 295 -1.44 0.08 -9.04
C LEU A 295 -2.55 1.08 -8.75
N ASN A 296 -2.20 2.37 -8.68
CA ASN A 296 -3.17 3.44 -8.70
C ASN A 296 -3.76 3.55 -10.12
N THR A 297 -5.08 3.48 -10.26
CA THR A 297 -5.76 3.52 -11.58
C THR A 297 -6.12 4.93 -12.02
N ARG A 298 -5.82 5.95 -11.21
CA ARG A 298 -6.00 7.35 -11.60
C ARG A 298 -5.01 7.69 -12.73
N LEU A 299 -5.51 8.26 -13.83
CA LEU A 299 -4.72 8.75 -14.98
C LEU A 299 -3.90 10.03 -14.65
N ALA A 300 -3.53 10.24 -13.39
CA ALA A 300 -2.72 11.37 -12.99
C ALA A 300 -1.27 11.09 -13.43
N GLU A 301 -0.89 11.66 -14.58
CA GLU A 301 0.49 11.71 -15.09
C GLU A 301 1.38 12.51 -14.13
N SER A 302 1.73 11.92 -12.98
CA SER A 302 2.56 12.52 -11.93
C SER A 302 2.02 13.80 -11.29
N TYR A 303 2.10 13.89 -9.97
CA TYR A 303 1.78 15.10 -9.21
C TYR A 303 3.11 15.72 -8.74
N LYS A 304 3.21 17.05 -8.82
CA LYS A 304 4.39 17.78 -8.38
C LYS A 304 4.28 18.23 -6.94
N SER A 305 3.08 18.41 -6.42
CA SER A 305 2.84 18.92 -5.06
C SER A 305 1.68 18.22 -4.35
N VAL A 306 1.64 18.35 -3.02
CA VAL A 306 0.50 17.88 -2.20
C VAL A 306 -0.79 18.62 -2.59
N GLN A 307 -0.71 19.89 -2.99
CA GLN A 307 -1.86 20.66 -3.47
C GLN A 307 -2.46 20.06 -4.76
N GLU A 308 -1.63 19.70 -5.73
CA GLU A 308 -2.10 19.01 -6.95
C GLU A 308 -2.71 17.64 -6.62
N MET A 309 -2.08 16.87 -5.72
CA MET A 309 -2.63 15.62 -5.22
C MET A 309 -4.03 15.83 -4.60
N LEU A 310 -4.23 16.87 -3.78
CA LEU A 310 -5.51 17.21 -3.17
C LEU A 310 -6.59 17.54 -4.20
N VAL A 311 -6.25 18.30 -5.25
CA VAL A 311 -7.19 18.60 -6.35
C VAL A 311 -7.66 17.31 -7.03
N GLU A 312 -6.73 16.40 -7.34
CA GLU A 312 -7.07 15.11 -7.96
C GLU A 312 -7.86 14.18 -7.02
N MET A 313 -7.53 14.18 -5.72
CA MET A 313 -8.29 13.46 -4.71
C MET A 313 -9.72 13.98 -4.58
N ASN A 314 -9.94 15.30 -4.63
CA ASN A 314 -11.27 15.88 -4.55
C ASN A 314 -12.15 15.50 -5.74
N LYS A 315 -11.55 15.33 -6.93
CA LYS A 315 -12.27 14.83 -8.13
C LYS A 315 -12.60 13.34 -8.04
N SER A 316 -11.76 12.54 -7.39
CA SER A 316 -11.79 11.08 -7.48
C SER A 316 -11.55 10.37 -6.13
N TRP A 317 -12.17 10.87 -5.06
CA TRP A 317 -11.98 10.33 -3.72
C TRP A 317 -12.50 8.89 -3.60
N GLY A 318 -11.75 8.04 -2.93
CA GLY A 318 -12.13 6.66 -2.63
C GLY A 318 -11.16 5.64 -3.20
N ASN A 319 -11.62 4.42 -3.42
CA ASN A 319 -10.76 3.33 -3.88
C ASN A 319 -10.64 3.32 -5.42
N GLN A 320 -9.47 3.67 -5.93
CA GLN A 320 -9.11 3.64 -7.36
C GLN A 320 -7.75 2.95 -7.51
N PHE A 321 -7.77 1.63 -7.30
CA PHE A 321 -6.58 0.81 -7.45
C PHE A 321 -6.92 -0.54 -8.09
N GLY A 322 -5.91 -1.17 -8.67
CA GLY A 322 -6.01 -2.51 -9.26
C GLY A 322 -4.91 -3.43 -8.74
N PHE A 323 -5.17 -4.73 -8.81
CA PHE A 323 -4.16 -5.75 -8.57
C PHE A 323 -3.55 -6.20 -9.88
N LEU A 324 -2.23 -6.23 -9.91
CA LEU A 324 -1.45 -6.77 -11.01
C LEU A 324 -0.73 -8.04 -10.53
N PRO A 325 -1.20 -9.24 -10.94
CA PRO A 325 -0.50 -10.47 -10.61
C PRO A 325 0.81 -10.55 -11.40
N VAL A 326 1.92 -10.67 -10.67
CA VAL A 326 3.27 -10.78 -11.21
C VAL A 326 3.92 -12.04 -10.69
N SER A 327 4.33 -12.94 -11.58
CA SER A 327 5.13 -14.09 -11.19
C SER A 327 6.51 -13.62 -10.73
N VAL A 328 6.90 -13.99 -9.51
CA VAL A 328 8.25 -13.78 -8.99
C VAL A 328 9.19 -14.73 -9.73
N PRO A 329 10.21 -14.23 -10.44
CA PRO A 329 11.10 -15.07 -11.24
C PRO A 329 11.76 -16.17 -10.40
N LYS A 330 11.96 -17.36 -10.99
CA LYS A 330 12.55 -18.50 -10.30
C LYS A 330 14.07 -18.42 -10.31
N SER A 331 14.72 -18.89 -9.24
CA SER A 331 16.18 -18.79 -9.10
C SER A 331 16.97 -19.72 -10.02
N ASN A 332 16.33 -20.73 -10.61
CA ASN A 332 16.94 -21.57 -11.64
C ASN A 332 16.88 -20.93 -13.04
N GLU A 333 15.94 -20.00 -13.25
CA GLU A 333 15.78 -19.25 -14.50
C GLU A 333 16.73 -18.06 -14.54
N LEU A 334 16.96 -17.41 -13.39
CA LEU A 334 17.81 -16.24 -13.26
C LEU A 334 18.98 -16.53 -12.32
N SER A 335 20.21 -16.37 -12.82
CA SER A 335 21.43 -16.69 -12.07
C SER A 335 22.13 -15.46 -11.49
N LYS A 336 21.95 -14.28 -12.11
CA LYS A 336 22.63 -13.05 -11.70
C LYS A 336 21.66 -12.09 -10.99
N PRO A 337 22.13 -11.33 -9.99
CA PRO A 337 21.29 -10.34 -9.29
C PRO A 337 20.60 -9.34 -10.23
N LEU A 338 21.29 -8.89 -11.28
CA LEU A 338 20.74 -7.94 -12.25
C LEU A 338 19.64 -8.52 -13.14
N ASP A 339 19.63 -9.84 -13.35
CA ASP A 339 18.60 -10.47 -14.16
C ASP A 339 17.22 -10.26 -13.54
N PHE A 340 17.12 -10.22 -12.19
CA PHE A 340 15.87 -9.92 -11.48
C PHE A 340 15.38 -8.50 -11.73
N VAL A 341 16.28 -7.52 -11.86
CA VAL A 341 15.93 -6.14 -12.19
C VAL A 341 15.46 -6.02 -13.63
N TRP A 342 16.12 -6.72 -14.56
CA TRP A 342 15.72 -6.77 -15.96
C TRP A 342 14.36 -7.45 -16.15
N GLU A 343 14.12 -8.55 -15.46
CA GLU A 343 12.85 -9.25 -15.53
C GLU A 343 11.72 -8.41 -14.93
N ALA A 344 11.97 -7.76 -13.79
CA ALA A 344 11.04 -6.78 -13.25
C ALA A 344 10.74 -5.65 -14.25
N HIS A 345 11.75 -5.10 -14.93
CA HIS A 345 11.57 -4.10 -15.97
C HIS A 345 10.71 -4.61 -17.14
N ASN A 346 10.97 -5.81 -17.64
CA ASN A 346 10.21 -6.42 -18.73
C ASN A 346 8.75 -6.61 -18.35
N ILE A 347 8.50 -7.15 -17.15
CA ILE A 347 7.16 -7.34 -16.60
C ILE A 347 6.43 -5.99 -16.49
N ILE A 348 7.06 -4.98 -15.85
CA ILE A 348 6.43 -3.67 -15.65
C ILE A 348 6.17 -2.97 -16.99
N LYS A 349 7.12 -3.01 -17.93
CA LYS A 349 6.96 -2.44 -19.28
C LYS A 349 5.79 -3.10 -20.02
N ARG A 350 5.71 -4.43 -19.98
CA ARG A 350 4.61 -5.21 -20.56
C ARG A 350 3.25 -4.84 -19.96
N HIS A 351 3.19 -4.64 -18.65
CA HIS A 351 1.93 -4.27 -18.01
C HIS A 351 1.52 -2.82 -18.27
N ARG A 352 2.47 -1.89 -18.47
CA ARG A 352 2.14 -0.52 -18.91
C ARG A 352 1.49 -0.47 -20.30
N SER A 353 1.81 -1.43 -21.18
CA SER A 353 1.17 -1.54 -22.49
C SER A 353 -0.13 -2.38 -22.46
N SER A 354 -0.51 -2.91 -21.29
CA SER A 354 -1.69 -3.76 -21.10
C SER A 354 -2.89 -2.94 -20.63
N SER A 355 -4.03 -3.06 -21.32
CA SER A 355 -5.31 -2.48 -20.89
C SER A 355 -6.06 -3.39 -19.91
N ALA A 356 -5.41 -4.42 -19.35
CA ALA A 356 -6.05 -5.44 -18.51
C ALA A 356 -6.68 -4.86 -17.23
N TRP A 357 -6.15 -3.74 -16.71
CA TRP A 357 -6.74 -3.04 -15.56
C TRP A 357 -8.15 -2.50 -15.87
N TYR A 358 -8.40 -2.04 -17.10
CA TYR A 358 -9.72 -1.56 -17.54
C TYR A 358 -10.70 -2.72 -17.70
N LEU A 359 -10.23 -3.87 -18.19
CA LEU A 359 -11.08 -5.06 -18.32
C LEU A 359 -11.42 -5.66 -16.96
N THR A 360 -10.46 -5.72 -16.03
CA THR A 360 -10.73 -6.16 -14.65
C THR A 360 -11.71 -5.21 -13.96
N SER A 361 -11.55 -3.88 -14.04
CA SER A 361 -12.53 -2.92 -13.49
C SER A 361 -13.96 -3.16 -13.99
N ARG A 362 -14.13 -3.45 -15.29
CA ARG A 362 -15.44 -3.79 -15.87
C ARG A 362 -15.98 -5.13 -15.39
N LEU A 363 -15.12 -6.13 -15.19
CA LEU A 363 -15.52 -7.42 -14.62
C LEU A 363 -16.07 -7.25 -13.20
N TRP A 364 -15.46 -6.41 -12.37
CA TRP A 364 -15.94 -6.11 -11.02
C TRP A 364 -17.34 -5.49 -11.02
N ASP A 365 -17.61 -4.56 -11.94
CA ASP A 365 -18.94 -3.94 -12.12
C ASP A 365 -20.00 -4.97 -12.54
N ILE A 366 -19.64 -5.91 -13.42
CA ILE A 366 -20.54 -6.98 -13.88
C ILE A 366 -20.82 -7.98 -12.76
N LEU A 367 -19.79 -8.41 -12.02
CA LEU A 367 -19.94 -9.33 -10.88
C LEU A 367 -20.84 -8.72 -9.79
N LYS A 368 -20.70 -7.42 -9.51
CA LYS A 368 -21.60 -6.69 -8.60
C LYS A 368 -23.05 -6.80 -9.05
N LYS A 369 -23.32 -6.46 -10.32
CA LYS A 369 -24.68 -6.42 -10.88
C LYS A 369 -25.36 -7.78 -10.84
N LEU A 370 -24.60 -8.87 -10.98
CA LEU A 370 -25.14 -10.23 -11.07
C LEU A 370 -25.21 -10.96 -9.73
N ARG A 371 -24.30 -10.70 -8.78
CA ARG A 371 -24.13 -11.52 -7.57
C ARG A 371 -24.01 -10.75 -6.26
N GLY A 372 -24.14 -9.42 -6.29
CA GLY A 372 -24.10 -8.57 -5.10
C GLY A 372 -22.68 -8.33 -4.54
N PRO A 373 -22.56 -7.46 -3.51
CA PRO A 373 -21.26 -6.98 -3.04
C PRO A 373 -20.41 -8.05 -2.33
N GLU A 374 -21.02 -8.99 -1.63
CA GLU A 374 -20.28 -10.08 -0.99
C GLU A 374 -19.57 -11.00 -1.97
N ALA A 375 -20.14 -11.22 -3.17
CA ALA A 375 -19.48 -12.03 -4.18
C ALA A 375 -18.21 -11.34 -4.70
N GLY A 376 -18.24 -10.02 -4.83
CA GLY A 376 -17.06 -9.21 -5.12
C GLY A 376 -16.00 -9.33 -4.01
N ALA A 377 -16.41 -9.19 -2.75
CA ALA A 377 -15.53 -9.36 -1.60
C ALA A 377 -14.87 -10.75 -1.55
N ARG A 378 -15.65 -11.82 -1.76
CA ARG A 378 -15.15 -13.21 -1.84
C ARG A 378 -14.14 -13.41 -2.97
N HIS A 379 -14.35 -12.79 -4.13
CA HIS A 379 -13.39 -12.89 -5.23
C HIS A 379 -12.09 -12.15 -4.92
N ILE A 380 -12.14 -10.94 -4.33
CA ILE A 380 -10.94 -10.21 -3.89
C ILE A 380 -10.19 -11.02 -2.82
N HIS A 381 -10.92 -11.52 -1.82
CA HIS A 381 -10.36 -12.35 -0.76
C HIS A 381 -9.65 -13.59 -1.32
N SER A 382 -10.31 -14.32 -2.22
CA SER A 382 -9.74 -15.48 -2.93
C SER A 382 -8.47 -15.10 -3.70
N THR A 383 -8.48 -14.00 -4.46
CA THR A 383 -7.30 -13.54 -5.21
C THR A 383 -6.13 -13.23 -4.29
N LEU A 384 -6.36 -12.55 -3.17
CA LEU A 384 -5.34 -12.24 -2.16
C LEU A 384 -4.79 -13.54 -1.55
N LYS A 385 -5.68 -14.42 -1.05
CA LYS A 385 -5.34 -15.71 -0.43
C LYS A 385 -4.55 -16.65 -1.35
N ASN A 386 -4.89 -16.67 -2.64
CA ASN A 386 -4.31 -17.57 -3.63
C ASN A 386 -2.97 -17.07 -4.17
N SER A 387 -2.53 -15.88 -3.75
CA SER A 387 -1.26 -15.27 -4.12
C SER A 387 -0.28 -15.30 -2.94
N SER A 388 1.02 -15.32 -3.23
CA SER A 388 2.06 -15.48 -2.21
C SER A 388 2.35 -14.19 -1.42
N MET A 389 2.24 -13.03 -2.06
CA MET A 389 2.46 -11.74 -1.39
C MET A 389 1.71 -10.59 -2.07
N ALA A 390 1.65 -9.44 -1.41
CA ALA A 390 1.32 -8.16 -2.04
C ALA A 390 2.49 -7.18 -1.98
N ILE A 391 2.64 -6.36 -3.01
CA ILE A 391 3.63 -5.29 -3.09
C ILE A 391 2.89 -3.97 -3.37
N THR A 392 3.07 -2.98 -2.51
CA THR A 392 2.53 -1.64 -2.70
C THR A 392 3.64 -0.60 -2.55
N ASN A 393 3.63 0.42 -3.40
CA ASN A 393 4.65 1.46 -3.38
C ASN A 393 4.02 2.84 -3.50
N MET A 394 4.49 3.79 -2.70
CA MET A 394 4.10 5.19 -2.76
C MET A 394 5.32 6.11 -2.84
N ILE A 395 5.21 7.10 -3.72
CA ILE A 395 6.18 8.18 -3.77
C ILE A 395 5.76 9.20 -2.70
N GLY A 396 6.62 9.46 -1.73
CA GLY A 396 6.42 10.52 -0.75
C GLY A 396 7.30 11.75 -1.01
N PRO A 397 7.16 12.79 -0.17
CA PRO A 397 7.79 14.09 -0.40
C PRO A 397 9.32 14.11 -0.32
N ILE A 398 9.92 15.10 -0.98
CA ILE A 398 11.38 15.29 -0.98
C ILE A 398 11.86 16.16 0.18
N GLU A 399 11.04 17.09 0.66
CA GLU A 399 11.35 17.95 1.79
C GLU A 399 11.03 17.27 3.11
N GLN A 400 11.71 17.72 4.17
CA GLN A 400 11.30 17.38 5.52
C GLN A 400 9.96 18.05 5.85
N MET A 401 9.03 17.24 6.34
CA MET A 401 7.71 17.66 6.79
C MET A 401 7.67 17.79 8.31
N ALA A 402 6.69 18.54 8.82
CA ALA A 402 6.39 18.68 10.22
C ALA A 402 4.88 18.64 10.46
N LEU A 403 4.48 18.09 11.61
CA LEU A 403 3.11 18.19 12.13
C LEU A 403 3.08 19.26 13.21
N ALA A 404 2.44 20.40 12.94
CA ALA A 404 2.36 21.52 13.89
C ALA A 404 3.72 21.90 14.51
N ASN A 405 4.73 22.13 13.66
CA ASN A 405 6.13 22.40 14.03
C ASN A 405 6.90 21.24 14.71
N HIS A 406 6.38 20.01 14.73
CA HIS A 406 7.13 18.82 15.17
C HIS A 406 7.71 18.12 13.93
N PRO A 407 9.04 18.19 13.68
CA PRO A 407 9.64 17.61 12.48
C PRO A 407 9.50 16.08 12.44
N ILE A 408 9.23 15.56 11.25
CA ILE A 408 9.08 14.14 10.97
C ILE A 408 10.40 13.62 10.40
N GLU A 409 10.98 12.61 11.05
CA GLU A 409 12.19 11.90 10.61
C GLU A 409 11.87 10.83 9.56
N GLY A 410 10.72 10.17 9.70
CA GLY A 410 10.33 9.06 8.83
C GLY A 410 8.82 8.94 8.67
N ILE A 411 8.41 8.47 7.50
CA ILE A 411 7.02 8.16 7.17
C ILE A 411 7.01 6.79 6.51
N TYR A 412 6.14 5.91 7.00
CA TYR A 412 5.87 4.64 6.33
C TYR A 412 4.42 4.23 6.54
N PHE A 413 3.98 3.24 5.76
CA PHE A 413 2.66 2.67 5.90
C PHE A 413 2.69 1.17 5.69
N MET A 414 1.65 0.48 6.12
CA MET A 414 1.40 -0.93 5.80
C MET A 414 -0.10 -1.20 5.71
N VAL A 415 -0.47 -2.25 4.97
CA VAL A 415 -1.84 -2.74 4.90
C VAL A 415 -1.98 -3.91 5.86
N VAL A 416 -3.05 -3.92 6.65
CA VAL A 416 -3.36 -4.96 7.64
C VAL A 416 -4.76 -5.55 7.39
N GLY A 417 -4.99 -6.77 7.88
CA GLY A 417 -6.23 -7.52 7.63
C GLY A 417 -6.31 -8.22 6.27
N SER A 418 -5.21 -8.25 5.50
CA SER A 418 -5.14 -8.99 4.23
C SER A 418 -4.96 -10.50 4.49
N PRO A 419 -5.63 -11.40 3.74
CA PRO A 419 -5.48 -12.85 3.87
C PRO A 419 -4.18 -13.36 3.21
N GLN A 420 -3.05 -12.71 3.51
CA GLN A 420 -1.73 -13.02 2.94
C GLN A 420 -0.68 -13.09 4.05
N SER A 421 0.19 -14.09 3.98
CA SER A 421 1.27 -14.25 4.96
C SER A 421 2.36 -13.19 4.84
N LEU A 422 2.53 -12.57 3.68
CA LEU A 422 3.54 -11.54 3.43
C LEU A 422 2.96 -10.35 2.66
N ILE A 423 3.15 -9.16 3.21
CA ILE A 423 2.77 -7.88 2.63
C ILE A 423 3.99 -6.98 2.66
N ILE A 424 4.35 -6.42 1.52
CA ILE A 424 5.49 -5.51 1.38
C ILE A 424 4.97 -4.16 0.94
N SER A 425 5.18 -3.14 1.77
CA SER A 425 4.91 -1.75 1.41
C SER A 425 6.22 -0.96 1.32
N ALA A 426 6.29 -0.04 0.37
CA ALA A 426 7.41 0.85 0.20
C ALA A 426 6.94 2.30 0.12
N MET A 427 7.67 3.21 0.76
CA MET A 427 7.43 4.64 0.65
C MET A 427 8.74 5.41 0.60
N SER A 428 8.87 6.34 -0.35
CA SER A 428 10.01 7.26 -0.35
C SER A 428 9.73 8.49 0.50
N TYR A 429 10.68 8.95 1.29
CA TYR A 429 10.58 10.21 2.04
C TYR A 429 11.99 10.76 2.27
N MET A 430 12.22 12.04 1.99
CA MET A 430 13.52 12.70 2.18
C MET A 430 14.72 11.93 1.57
N GLY A 431 14.56 11.42 0.35
CA GLY A 431 15.64 10.67 -0.34
C GLY A 431 15.92 9.26 0.22
N LYS A 432 15.16 8.80 1.23
CA LYS A 432 15.23 7.44 1.77
C LYS A 432 14.01 6.65 1.26
N LEU A 433 14.19 5.40 0.87
CA LEU A 433 13.09 4.47 0.60
C LEU A 433 12.91 3.58 1.82
N ARG A 434 11.77 3.68 2.50
CA ARG A 434 11.42 2.78 3.60
C ARG A 434 10.58 1.62 3.05
N ILE A 435 11.09 0.40 3.21
CA ILE A 435 10.39 -0.86 2.94
C ILE A 435 9.90 -1.41 4.27
N VAL A 436 8.64 -1.81 4.33
CA VAL A 436 7.99 -2.40 5.48
C VAL A 436 7.56 -3.81 5.11
N LEU A 437 7.96 -4.78 5.93
CA LEU A 437 7.66 -6.19 5.78
C LEU A 437 6.63 -6.55 6.85
N GLY A 438 5.37 -6.69 6.44
CA GLY A 438 4.31 -7.26 7.27
C GLY A 438 4.25 -8.76 7.03
N ALA A 439 4.58 -9.55 8.05
CA ALA A 439 4.74 -11.00 7.91
C ALA A 439 3.99 -11.78 8.98
N GLU A 440 3.40 -12.93 8.62
CA GLU A 440 2.69 -13.82 9.54
C GLU A 440 3.60 -14.22 10.72
N LYS A 441 3.25 -13.73 11.93
CA LYS A 441 4.09 -13.88 13.12
C LYS A 441 4.18 -15.37 13.50
N GLY A 442 5.41 -15.84 13.70
CA GLY A 442 5.69 -17.24 14.03
C GLY A 442 5.78 -18.18 12.82
N TYR A 443 5.39 -17.72 11.62
CA TYR A 443 5.61 -18.46 10.37
C TYR A 443 6.80 -17.91 9.58
N ILE A 444 6.81 -16.60 9.34
CA ILE A 444 7.90 -15.91 8.62
C ILE A 444 8.86 -15.30 9.64
N ASN A 445 10.16 -15.53 9.47
CA ASN A 445 11.18 -14.85 10.25
C ASN A 445 11.50 -13.50 9.59
N SER A 446 10.86 -12.45 10.07
CA SER A 446 10.96 -11.10 9.51
C SER A 446 12.36 -10.49 9.57
N ASN A 447 13.15 -10.84 10.58
CA ASN A 447 14.55 -10.39 10.69
C ASN A 447 15.43 -11.02 9.60
N LYS A 448 15.26 -12.33 9.34
CA LYS A 448 15.94 -13.01 8.24
C LYS A 448 15.49 -12.48 6.89
N LEU A 449 14.18 -12.34 6.67
CA LEU A 449 13.65 -11.78 5.43
C LEU A 449 14.19 -10.36 5.18
N LYS A 450 14.23 -9.52 6.21
CA LYS A 450 14.85 -8.19 6.16
C LYS A 450 16.33 -8.24 5.78
N ALA A 451 17.10 -9.16 6.35
CA ALA A 451 18.50 -9.36 5.99
C ALA A 451 18.65 -9.77 4.52
N CYS A 452 17.89 -10.77 4.05
CA CYS A 452 17.92 -11.19 2.64
C CYS A 452 17.55 -10.05 1.68
N MET A 453 16.58 -9.20 2.03
CA MET A 453 16.20 -8.02 1.22
C MET A 453 17.32 -6.99 1.15
N LYS A 454 18.03 -6.76 2.27
CA LYS A 454 19.18 -5.86 2.31
C LYS A 454 20.34 -6.41 1.48
N ASP A 455 20.64 -7.69 1.64
CA ASP A 455 21.72 -8.37 0.90
C ASP A 455 21.43 -8.41 -0.60
N ALA A 456 20.17 -8.63 -1.00
CA ALA A 456 19.74 -8.55 -2.39
C ALA A 456 20.02 -7.17 -2.99
N PHE A 457 19.67 -6.09 -2.28
CA PHE A 457 19.95 -4.74 -2.74
C PHE A 457 21.45 -4.47 -2.86
N GLN A 458 22.24 -4.94 -1.88
CA GLN A 458 23.69 -4.78 -1.90
C GLN A 458 24.30 -5.53 -3.09
N MET A 459 23.91 -6.77 -3.34
CA MET A 459 24.39 -7.55 -4.48
C MET A 459 24.06 -6.88 -5.82
N ILE A 460 22.86 -6.33 -5.98
CA ILE A 460 22.50 -5.57 -7.18
C ILE A 460 23.40 -4.34 -7.32
N THR A 461 23.62 -3.61 -6.23
CA THR A 461 24.47 -2.41 -6.20
C THR A 461 25.91 -2.73 -6.56
N ASP A 462 26.48 -3.78 -5.97
CA ASP A 462 27.87 -4.21 -6.18
C ASP A 462 28.08 -4.73 -7.61
N THR A 463 27.11 -5.40 -8.20
CA THR A 463 27.22 -5.89 -9.60
C THR A 463 27.22 -4.73 -10.61
N VAL A 464 26.67 -3.59 -10.23
CA VAL A 464 26.53 -2.40 -11.08
C VAL A 464 27.76 -1.49 -10.98
N ASN A 465 28.47 -1.51 -9.86
CA ASN A 465 29.69 -0.73 -9.60
C ASN A 465 30.91 -1.39 -10.21
#